data_AF-A0A945WPZ8-F1
#
_entry.id   AF-A0A945WPZ8-F1
#
_cell.length_a   1.000
_cell.length_b   1.000
_cell.length_c   1.000
_cell.angle_alpha   90.00
_cell.angle_beta   90.00
_cell.angle_gamma   90.00
#
_symmetry.space_group_name_H-M   'P 1'
#
loop_
_entity.id
_entity.type
_entity.pdbx_description
1 polymer ?
#
loop_
_entity_poly.entity_id
_entity_poly.type
_entity_poly.pdbx_seq_one_letter_code
_entity_poly.pdbx_strand_id
1 'polypeptide(L)'
;MITKVVAYIKKNSRFFGMITIFLTAIIIFQNQPHIAMWIGFGLAGYSAIANDSIQSLGPFIASNKNTPWWVLWLFIGGILVAVFTYGWLQGDIAYERLAKIPEVDSFSLMQLCAPLILLLLTHLKMPVSTTFLLLAVFTDAKTITSMLEKTFMGYFLAFISALIIWAVVAELKKNNILFKDNYNKKVWRVLQWFATGYLWSTWLMQDTANITVFLPRTIET
;
A
#
# COMPACT_ATOMS: atom_id res chain seq x y z
N MET A 1 32.81 -3.73 -10.52
CA MET A 1 31.55 -3.57 -9.76
C MET A 1 31.16 -2.11 -9.61
N ILE A 2 32.06 -1.26 -9.11
CA ILE A 2 31.87 0.19 -8.89
C ILE A 2 31.41 0.94 -10.17
N THR A 3 32.01 0.65 -11.32
CA THR A 3 31.65 1.30 -12.60
C THR A 3 30.20 1.06 -13.04
N LYS A 4 29.65 -0.14 -12.75
CA LYS A 4 28.25 -0.48 -13.05
C LYS A 4 27.29 0.27 -12.10
N VAL A 5 27.67 0.42 -10.83
CA VAL A 5 26.91 1.17 -9.83
C VAL A 5 26.86 2.66 -10.20
N VAL A 6 28.01 3.25 -10.54
CA VAL A 6 28.09 4.66 -10.96
C VAL A 6 27.27 4.91 -12.23
N ALA A 7 27.34 4.01 -13.22
CA ALA A 7 26.52 4.11 -14.43
C ALA A 7 25.01 4.02 -14.12
N TYR A 8 24.60 3.15 -13.19
CA TYR A 8 23.21 3.03 -12.76
C TYR A 8 22.72 4.28 -12.03
N ILE A 9 23.53 4.85 -11.15
CA ILE A 9 23.21 6.11 -10.44
C ILE A 9 23.09 7.26 -11.43
N LYS A 10 24.03 7.37 -12.38
CA LYS A 10 24.01 8.43 -13.40
C LYS A 10 22.78 8.33 -14.32
N LYS A 11 22.34 7.12 -14.65
CA LYS A 11 21.11 6.87 -15.42
C LYS A 11 19.85 7.30 -14.65
N ASN A 12 19.84 7.12 -13.33
CA ASN A 12 18.71 7.45 -12.46
C ASN A 12 18.95 8.72 -11.63
N SER A 13 19.77 9.65 -12.13
CA SER A 13 20.25 10.81 -11.36
C SER A 13 19.12 11.69 -10.82
N ARG A 14 18.02 11.82 -11.57
CA ARG A 14 16.83 12.57 -11.13
C ARG A 14 16.18 11.94 -9.89
N PHE A 15 16.07 10.61 -9.88
CA PHE A 15 15.49 9.89 -8.75
C PHE A 15 16.38 10.00 -7.52
N PHE A 16 17.69 9.74 -7.66
CA PHE A 16 18.61 9.88 -6.53
C PHE A 16 18.72 11.33 -6.05
N GLY A 17 18.67 12.32 -6.94
CA GLY A 17 18.60 13.74 -6.56
C GLY A 17 17.36 14.07 -5.73
N MET A 18 16.19 13.54 -6.12
CA MET A 18 14.96 13.68 -5.34
C MET A 18 15.08 13.04 -3.94
N ILE A 19 15.66 11.83 -3.86
CA ILE A 19 15.93 11.18 -2.56
C ILE A 19 16.85 12.03 -1.69
N THR A 20 17.92 12.58 -2.26
CA THR A 20 18.84 13.45 -1.52
C THR A 20 18.12 14.71 -1.01
N ILE A 21 17.24 15.32 -1.80
CA ILE A 21 16.42 16.47 -1.38
C ILE A 21 15.50 16.11 -0.22
N PHE A 22 14.83 14.96 -0.28
CA PHE A 22 13.98 14.52 0.84
C PHE A 22 14.79 14.19 2.08
N LEU A 23 15.96 13.56 1.93
CA LEU A 23 16.83 13.25 3.06
C LEU A 23 17.36 14.53 3.72
N THR A 24 17.78 15.54 2.95
CA THR A 24 18.21 16.82 3.52
C THR A 24 17.05 17.56 4.18
N ALA A 25 15.85 17.54 3.59
CA ALA A 25 14.66 18.08 4.22
C ALA A 25 14.37 17.41 5.58
N ILE A 26 14.43 16.08 5.66
CA ILE A 26 14.28 15.35 6.92
C ILE A 26 15.32 15.81 7.95
N ILE A 27 16.60 15.88 7.58
CA ILE A 27 17.68 16.25 8.51
C ILE A 27 17.51 17.69 9.04
N ILE A 28 17.06 18.62 8.19
CA ILE A 28 16.87 20.03 8.56
C ILE A 28 15.62 20.20 9.44
N PHE A 29 14.52 19.54 9.09
CA PHE A 29 13.21 19.77 9.70
C PHE A 29 12.83 18.75 10.79
N GLN A 30 13.66 17.75 11.09
CA GLN A 30 13.37 16.72 12.12
C GLN A 30 13.06 17.32 13.51
N ASN A 31 13.64 18.46 13.86
CA ASN A 31 13.42 19.13 15.14
C ASN A 31 12.14 19.98 15.18
N GLN A 32 11.43 20.09 14.05
CA GLN A 32 10.17 20.83 13.94
C GLN A 32 9.03 19.82 13.77
N PRO A 33 8.33 19.43 14.86
CA PRO A 33 7.42 18.28 14.85
C PRO A 33 6.29 18.43 13.82
N HIS A 34 5.73 19.63 13.66
CA HIS A 34 4.68 19.89 12.67
C HIS A 34 5.18 19.72 11.22
N ILE A 35 6.40 20.15 10.89
CA ILE A 35 6.94 19.99 9.53
C ILE A 35 7.36 18.54 9.29
N ALA A 36 7.99 17.91 10.28
CA ALA A 36 8.37 16.51 10.25
C ALA A 36 7.16 15.59 10.04
N MET A 37 6.03 15.89 10.68
CA MET A 37 4.74 15.21 10.48
C MET A 37 4.31 15.24 9.01
N TRP A 38 4.21 16.43 8.39
CA TRP A 38 3.74 16.55 7.01
C TRP A 38 4.70 15.92 6.01
N ILE A 39 6.01 16.01 6.27
CA ILE A 39 7.04 15.32 5.48
C ILE A 39 6.86 13.80 5.58
N GLY A 40 6.74 13.26 6.79
CA GLY A 40 6.54 11.84 7.05
C GLY A 40 5.25 11.31 6.43
N PHE A 41 4.13 12.00 6.65
CA PHE A 41 2.82 11.71 6.08
C PHE A 41 2.87 11.68 4.54
N GLY A 42 3.41 12.73 3.91
CA GLY A 42 3.51 12.83 2.45
C GLY A 42 4.39 11.73 1.85
N LEU A 43 5.56 11.47 2.45
CA LEU A 43 6.46 10.43 1.99
C LEU A 43 5.88 9.02 2.20
N ALA A 44 5.24 8.76 3.34
CA ALA A 44 4.57 7.50 3.63
C ALA A 44 3.43 7.25 2.64
N GLY A 45 2.59 8.26 2.39
CA GLY A 45 1.51 8.18 1.42
C GLY A 45 1.99 7.86 0.02
N TYR A 46 2.98 8.61 -0.48
CA TYR A 46 3.52 8.38 -1.82
C TYR A 46 4.20 7.01 -1.92
N SER A 47 5.03 6.63 -0.96
CA SER A 47 5.77 5.36 -1.00
C SER A 47 4.87 4.14 -0.85
N ALA A 48 3.87 4.17 0.05
CA ALA A 48 2.91 3.09 0.22
C ALA A 48 2.06 2.89 -1.04
N ILE A 49 1.53 3.97 -1.61
CA ILE A 49 0.79 3.90 -2.87
C ILE A 49 1.69 3.39 -3.98
N ALA A 50 2.90 3.93 -4.15
CA ALA A 50 3.81 3.50 -5.22
C ALA A 50 4.21 2.01 -5.13
N ASN A 51 4.34 1.47 -3.92
CA ASN A 51 4.77 0.09 -3.69
C ASN A 51 3.65 -0.93 -3.96
N ASP A 52 2.47 -0.69 -3.38
CA ASP A 52 1.43 -1.71 -3.30
C ASP A 52 0.29 -1.49 -4.31
N SER A 53 -0.01 -0.24 -4.67
CA SER A 53 -1.16 0.05 -5.56
C SER A 53 -1.00 -0.57 -6.95
N ILE A 54 0.24 -0.74 -7.43
CA ILE A 54 0.50 -1.34 -8.74
C ILE A 54 0.17 -2.83 -8.79
N GLN A 55 0.22 -3.54 -7.65
CA GLN A 55 -0.09 -4.96 -7.58
C GLN A 55 -1.60 -5.19 -7.63
N SER A 56 -2.39 -4.31 -6.99
CA SER A 56 -3.86 -4.40 -6.96
C SER A 56 -4.52 -3.75 -8.17
N LEU A 57 -4.09 -2.55 -8.57
CA LEU A 57 -4.69 -1.77 -9.66
C LEU A 57 -4.06 -2.05 -11.03
N GLY A 58 -2.81 -2.52 -11.07
CA GLY A 58 -2.09 -2.79 -12.31
C GLY A 58 -2.80 -3.79 -13.22
N PRO A 59 -3.22 -4.97 -12.73
CA PRO A 59 -4.00 -5.92 -13.52
C PRO A 59 -5.32 -5.33 -14.02
N PHE A 60 -6.01 -4.53 -13.20
CA PHE A 60 -7.25 -3.86 -13.58
C PHE A 60 -7.05 -2.87 -14.73
N ILE A 61 -6.06 -1.99 -14.63
CA ILE A 61 -5.73 -1.02 -15.67
C ILE A 61 -5.30 -1.75 -16.95
N ALA A 62 -4.51 -2.82 -16.81
CA ALA A 62 -4.04 -3.61 -17.95
C ALA A 62 -5.16 -4.35 -18.68
N SER A 63 -6.15 -4.87 -17.97
CA SER A 63 -7.33 -5.53 -18.56
C SER A 63 -8.34 -4.55 -19.15
N ASN A 64 -8.35 -3.29 -18.69
CA ASN A 64 -9.30 -2.26 -19.11
C ASN A 64 -8.66 -1.16 -19.97
N LYS A 65 -7.53 -1.41 -20.65
CA LYS A 65 -6.81 -0.44 -21.49
C LYS A 65 -7.66 0.28 -22.55
N ASN A 66 -8.72 -0.37 -23.05
CA ASN A 66 -9.63 0.21 -24.04
C ASN A 66 -10.73 1.10 -23.41
N THR A 67 -10.79 1.16 -22.09
CA THR A 67 -11.71 2.04 -21.35
C THR A 67 -11.07 3.41 -21.21
N PRO A 68 -11.82 4.52 -21.37
CA PRO A 68 -11.27 5.84 -21.18
C PRO A 68 -10.65 6.00 -19.79
N TRP A 69 -9.45 6.59 -19.73
CA TRP A 69 -8.67 6.72 -18.50
C TRP A 69 -9.44 7.44 -17.37
N TRP A 70 -10.30 8.41 -17.72
CA TRP A 70 -11.12 9.15 -16.76
C TRP A 70 -12.17 8.27 -16.07
N VAL A 71 -12.68 7.23 -16.73
CA VAL A 71 -13.60 6.26 -16.10
C VAL A 71 -12.86 5.43 -15.06
N LEU A 72 -11.66 4.95 -15.42
CA LEU A 72 -10.82 4.18 -14.50
C LEU A 72 -10.41 5.05 -13.30
N TRP A 73 -10.08 6.31 -13.54
CA TRP A 73 -9.76 7.29 -12.51
C TRP A 73 -10.96 7.58 -11.60
N LEU A 74 -12.16 7.81 -12.15
CA LEU A 74 -13.38 8.02 -11.36
C LEU A 74 -13.73 6.79 -10.53
N PHE A 75 -13.51 5.59 -11.04
CA PHE A 75 -13.75 4.36 -10.29
C PHE A 75 -12.78 4.23 -9.10
N ILE A 76 -11.48 4.38 -9.34
CA ILE A 76 -10.45 4.26 -8.30
C ILE A 76 -10.53 5.41 -7.29
N GLY A 77 -10.67 6.64 -7.77
CA GLY A 77 -10.79 7.85 -6.97
C GLY A 77 -12.12 7.93 -6.22
N GLY A 78 -13.22 7.49 -6.83
CA GLY A 78 -14.52 7.41 -6.18
C GLY A 78 -14.51 6.46 -4.98
N ILE A 79 -13.86 5.30 -5.10
CA ILE A 79 -13.66 4.38 -3.97
C ILE A 79 -12.81 5.04 -2.88
N LEU A 80 -11.72 5.72 -3.24
CA LEU A 80 -10.87 6.43 -2.28
C LEU A 80 -11.68 7.45 -1.48
N VAL A 81 -12.47 8.29 -2.15
CA VAL A 81 -13.32 9.28 -1.50
C VAL A 81 -14.36 8.59 -0.61
N ALA A 82 -15.01 7.53 -1.09
CA ALA A 82 -16.02 6.81 -0.32
C ALA A 82 -15.45 6.17 0.95
N VAL A 83 -14.30 5.50 0.85
CA VAL A 83 -13.63 4.85 1.99
C VAL A 83 -13.21 5.90 3.03
N PHE A 84 -12.55 6.99 2.62
CA PHE A 84 -12.11 8.02 3.56
C PHE A 84 -13.28 8.81 4.16
N THR A 85 -14.32 9.09 3.39
CA THR A 85 -15.54 9.73 3.92
C THR A 85 -16.21 8.80 4.95
N TYR A 86 -16.28 7.50 4.67
CA TYR A 86 -16.82 6.54 5.62
C TYR A 86 -15.98 6.47 6.90
N GLY A 87 -14.66 6.34 6.81
CA GLY A 87 -13.78 6.35 7.99
C GLY A 87 -13.90 7.63 8.81
N TRP A 88 -13.99 8.79 8.13
CA TRP A 88 -14.23 10.08 8.78
C TRP A 88 -15.56 10.11 9.55
N LEU A 89 -16.65 9.61 8.95
CA LEU A 89 -17.96 9.54 9.59
C LEU A 89 -17.99 8.57 10.79
N GLN A 90 -17.15 7.52 10.78
CA GLN A 90 -16.97 6.62 11.92
C GLN A 90 -16.05 7.21 13.01
N GLY A 91 -15.43 8.37 12.76
CA GLY A 91 -14.53 9.03 13.71
C GLY A 91 -13.09 8.51 13.68
N ASP A 92 -12.76 7.53 12.83
CA ASP A 92 -11.40 7.02 12.67
C ASP A 92 -11.12 6.57 11.22
N ILE A 93 -10.23 7.29 10.55
CA ILE A 93 -9.78 7.01 9.18
C ILE A 93 -8.88 5.77 9.13
N ALA A 94 -8.25 5.40 10.26
CA ALA A 94 -7.38 4.24 10.38
C ALA A 94 -8.10 2.96 10.84
N TYR A 95 -9.42 2.98 10.98
CA TYR A 95 -10.26 1.81 11.30
C TYR A 95 -9.73 1.02 12.51
N GLU A 96 -9.46 1.71 13.62
CA GLU A 96 -8.95 1.20 14.90
C GLU A 96 -7.55 0.57 14.85
N ARG A 97 -6.88 0.57 13.68
CA ARG A 97 -5.56 -0.07 13.56
C ARG A 97 -4.47 0.67 14.32
N LEU A 98 -4.65 1.97 14.58
CA LEU A 98 -3.72 2.78 15.37
C LEU A 98 -3.95 2.67 16.88
N ALA A 99 -5.04 2.01 17.33
CA ALA A 99 -5.39 1.94 18.76
C ALA A 99 -4.31 1.28 19.64
N LYS A 100 -3.44 0.43 19.05
CA LYS A 100 -2.37 -0.29 19.76
C LYS A 100 -0.98 0.29 19.56
N ILE A 101 -0.84 1.32 18.74
CA ILE A 101 0.43 1.99 18.47
C ILE A 101 0.48 3.21 19.39
N PRO A 102 1.62 3.64 19.94
CA PRO A 102 1.69 4.91 20.68
C PRO A 102 1.61 6.11 19.74
N GLU A 103 0.94 7.18 20.15
CA GLU A 103 1.06 8.49 19.48
C GLU A 103 2.44 9.08 19.80
N VAL A 104 3.06 9.73 18.81
CA VAL A 104 4.44 10.20 18.93
C VAL A 104 4.47 11.71 18.69
N ASP A 105 4.85 12.48 19.71
CA ASP A 105 4.93 13.96 19.64
C ASP A 105 6.17 14.44 18.87
N SER A 106 7.21 13.61 18.79
CA SER A 106 8.46 13.91 18.08
C SER A 106 8.97 12.69 17.32
N PHE A 107 9.05 12.80 15.99
CA PHE A 107 9.50 11.70 15.15
C PHE A 107 11.01 11.50 15.23
N SER A 108 11.44 10.25 15.40
CA SER A 108 12.85 9.91 15.26
C SER A 108 13.29 9.99 13.79
N LEU A 109 14.57 10.22 13.57
CA LEU A 109 15.16 10.19 12.23
C LEU A 109 14.84 8.88 11.48
N MET A 110 14.81 7.75 12.19
CA MET A 110 14.49 6.44 11.62
C MET A 110 13.04 6.38 11.12
N GLN A 111 12.09 6.94 11.88
CA GLN A 111 10.67 6.99 11.51
C GLN A 111 10.44 7.82 10.25
N LEU A 112 11.13 8.97 10.13
CA LEU A 112 11.06 9.83 8.94
C LEU A 112 11.78 9.22 7.73
N CYS A 113 12.87 8.47 7.96
CA CYS A 113 13.62 7.80 6.89
C CYS A 113 12.95 6.51 6.40
N ALA A 114 12.10 5.84 7.19
CA ALA A 114 11.46 4.58 6.79
C ALA A 114 10.64 4.69 5.49
N PRO A 115 9.77 5.71 5.28
CA PRO A 115 9.13 5.96 3.99
C PRO A 115 10.11 6.21 2.84
N LEU A 116 11.23 6.89 3.10
CA LEU A 116 12.24 7.16 2.09
C LEU A 116 12.97 5.87 1.67
N ILE A 117 13.26 4.98 2.62
CA ILE A 117 13.80 3.66 2.37
C ILE A 117 12.80 2.83 1.54
N LEU A 118 11.51 2.87 1.88
CA LEU A 118 10.48 2.19 1.09
C LEU A 118 10.51 2.66 -0.37
N LEU A 119 10.55 3.99 -0.58
CA LEU A 119 10.59 4.60 -1.90
C LEU A 119 11.83 4.15 -2.72
N LEU A 120 12.98 4.02 -2.08
CA LEU A 120 14.19 3.44 -2.68
C LEU A 120 13.99 1.98 -3.10
N LEU A 121 13.41 1.16 -2.22
CA LEU A 121 13.18 -0.26 -2.49
C LEU A 121 12.15 -0.47 -3.61
N THR A 122 11.09 0.34 -3.64
CA THR A 122 10.09 0.35 -4.71
C THR A 122 10.71 0.70 -6.07
N HIS A 123 11.62 1.68 -6.13
CA HIS A 123 12.32 2.02 -7.38
C HIS A 123 13.26 0.91 -7.87
N LEU A 124 13.84 0.15 -6.94
CA LEU A 124 14.62 -1.06 -7.23
C LEU A 124 13.72 -2.25 -7.61
N LYS A 125 12.40 -2.07 -7.64
CA LYS A 125 11.40 -3.10 -7.95
C LYS A 125 11.46 -4.30 -7.00
N MET A 126 11.86 -4.05 -5.76
CA MET A 126 11.84 -5.06 -4.70
C MET A 126 10.51 -4.92 -3.95
N PRO A 127 9.64 -5.94 -3.99
CA PRO A 127 8.42 -5.93 -3.21
C PRO A 127 8.74 -6.09 -1.72
N VAL A 128 8.21 -5.20 -0.89
CA VAL A 128 8.43 -5.17 0.56
C VAL A 128 7.08 -5.02 1.27
N SER A 129 6.96 -5.60 2.47
CA SER A 129 5.80 -5.36 3.34
C SER A 129 5.86 -3.94 3.91
N THR A 130 5.05 -3.05 3.34
CA THR A 130 4.91 -1.64 3.73
C THR A 130 4.54 -1.50 5.21
N THR A 131 3.58 -2.30 5.65
CA THR A 131 3.15 -2.35 7.06
C THR A 131 4.30 -2.75 7.98
N PHE A 132 5.09 -3.76 7.62
CA PHE A 132 6.23 -4.14 8.45
C PHE A 132 7.30 -3.05 8.48
N LEU A 133 7.65 -2.46 7.33
CA LEU A 133 8.72 -1.47 7.25
C LEU A 133 8.35 -0.14 7.92
N LEU A 134 7.12 0.33 7.76
CA LEU A 134 6.69 1.62 8.31
C LEU A 134 6.31 1.52 9.78
N LEU A 135 5.49 0.53 10.16
CA LEU A 135 4.95 0.44 11.51
C LEU A 135 5.95 -0.14 12.52
N ALA A 136 6.91 -0.98 12.10
CA ALA A 136 7.90 -1.55 13.02
C ALA A 136 8.80 -0.49 13.67
N VAL A 137 9.01 0.66 13.02
CA VAL A 137 9.83 1.75 13.57
C VAL A 137 9.08 2.58 14.63
N PHE A 138 7.76 2.38 14.75
CA PHE A 138 6.91 3.01 15.77
C PHE A 138 6.57 2.10 16.94
N THR A 139 7.14 0.89 16.96
CA THR A 139 6.54 -0.23 17.69
C THR A 139 7.60 -1.07 18.42
N ASP A 140 7.25 -1.54 19.62
CA ASP A 140 8.13 -2.40 20.42
C ASP A 140 8.29 -3.81 19.83
N ALA A 141 9.39 -4.49 20.19
CA ALA A 141 9.74 -5.83 19.72
C ALA A 141 8.59 -6.86 19.84
N LYS A 142 7.82 -6.80 20.94
CA LYS A 142 6.68 -7.70 21.17
C LYS A 142 5.58 -7.55 20.11
N THR A 143 5.27 -6.32 19.73
CA THR A 143 4.23 -6.04 18.73
C THR A 143 4.76 -6.38 17.32
N ILE A 144 6.05 -6.17 17.04
CA ILE A 144 6.69 -6.65 15.80
C ILE A 144 6.56 -8.18 15.67
N THR A 145 6.83 -8.94 16.72
CA THR A 145 6.66 -10.41 16.71
C THR A 145 5.22 -10.81 16.42
N SER A 146 4.24 -10.16 17.07
CA SER A 146 2.82 -10.43 16.81
C SER A 146 2.41 -10.11 15.36
N MET A 147 2.93 -9.02 14.79
CA MET A 147 2.70 -8.67 13.39
C MET A 147 3.31 -9.69 12.44
N LEU A 148 4.52 -10.19 12.73
CA LEU A 148 5.19 -11.24 11.96
C LEU A 148 4.38 -12.55 11.98
N GLU A 149 3.94 -12.99 13.15
CA GLU A 149 3.12 -14.21 13.30
C GLU A 149 1.81 -14.10 12.51
N LYS A 150 1.08 -12.99 12.65
CA LYS A 150 -0.16 -12.75 11.89
C LYS A 150 0.08 -12.74 10.38
N THR A 151 1.17 -12.11 9.95
CA THR A 151 1.54 -12.04 8.53
C THR A 151 1.88 -13.42 7.99
N PHE A 152 2.67 -14.20 8.73
CA PHE A 152 3.04 -15.56 8.35
C PHE A 152 1.82 -16.49 8.28
N MET A 153 0.97 -16.47 9.31
CA MET A 153 -0.27 -17.25 9.33
C MET A 153 -1.23 -16.84 8.22
N GLY A 154 -1.33 -15.55 7.93
CA GLY A 154 -2.13 -15.03 6.82
C GLY A 154 -1.66 -15.55 5.47
N TYR A 155 -0.35 -15.51 5.20
CA TYR A 155 0.21 -16.05 3.95
C TYR A 155 0.05 -17.56 3.84
N PHE A 156 0.28 -18.28 4.94
CA PHE A 156 0.10 -19.73 4.97
C PHE A 156 -1.35 -20.12 4.67
N LEU A 157 -2.32 -19.47 5.33
CA LEU A 157 -3.74 -19.69 5.09
C LEU A 157 -4.12 -19.37 3.64
N ALA A 158 -3.69 -18.22 3.12
CA ALA A 158 -3.98 -17.81 1.75
C ALA A 158 -3.41 -18.80 0.72
N PHE A 159 -2.21 -19.33 0.94
CA PHE A 159 -1.59 -20.32 0.08
C PHE A 159 -2.42 -21.62 0.03
N ILE A 160 -2.82 -22.15 1.19
CA ILE A 160 -3.64 -23.36 1.27
C ILE A 160 -5.03 -23.13 0.65
N SER A 161 -5.67 -22.00 0.96
CA SER A 161 -6.96 -21.64 0.36
C SER A 161 -6.86 -21.51 -1.16
N ALA A 162 -5.79 -20.91 -1.69
CA ALA A 162 -5.56 -20.81 -3.12
C ALA A 162 -5.40 -22.18 -3.79
N LEU A 163 -4.67 -23.11 -3.17
CA LEU A 163 -4.55 -24.48 -3.67
C LEU A 163 -5.90 -25.20 -3.72
N ILE A 164 -6.72 -25.07 -2.67
CA ILE A 164 -8.06 -25.68 -2.60
C ILE A 164 -8.98 -25.08 -3.67
N ILE A 165 -9.07 -23.74 -3.74
CA ILE A 165 -9.90 -23.05 -4.73
C ILE A 165 -9.48 -23.44 -6.15
N TRP A 166 -8.16 -23.48 -6.41
CA TRP A 166 -7.65 -23.87 -7.71
C TRP A 166 -7.96 -25.32 -8.05
N ALA A 167 -7.81 -26.24 -7.11
CA ALA A 167 -8.16 -27.65 -7.30
C ALA A 167 -9.65 -27.82 -7.65
N VAL A 168 -10.54 -27.11 -6.96
CA VAL A 168 -11.99 -27.11 -7.24
C VAL A 168 -12.27 -26.54 -8.63
N VAL A 169 -11.70 -25.37 -8.97
CA VAL A 169 -11.89 -24.75 -10.29
C VAL A 169 -11.36 -25.65 -11.41
N ALA A 170 -10.21 -26.30 -11.21
CA ALA A 170 -9.63 -27.22 -12.17
C ALA A 170 -10.53 -28.45 -12.42
N GLU A 171 -11.11 -29.02 -11.36
CA GLU A 171 -12.01 -30.16 -11.47
C GLU A 171 -13.34 -29.78 -12.14
N LEU A 172 -13.92 -28.63 -11.77
CA LEU A 172 -15.13 -28.11 -12.41
C LEU A 172 -14.92 -27.76 -13.89
N LYS A 173 -13.70 -27.30 -14.25
CA LYS A 173 -13.32 -27.09 -15.65
C LYS A 173 -13.21 -28.42 -16.40
N LYS A 174 -12.53 -29.42 -15.83
CA LYS A 174 -12.37 -30.75 -16.42
C LYS A 174 -13.73 -31.40 -16.71
N ASN A 175 -14.70 -31.20 -15.82
CA ASN A 175 -16.07 -31.71 -15.98
C ASN A 175 -16.97 -30.82 -16.87
N ASN A 176 -16.41 -29.82 -17.56
CA ASN A 176 -17.12 -28.88 -18.45
C ASN A 176 -18.32 -28.15 -17.80
N ILE A 177 -18.31 -28.00 -16.47
CA ILE A 177 -19.42 -27.38 -15.72
C ILE A 177 -19.36 -25.84 -15.83
N LEU A 178 -18.15 -25.26 -15.78
CA LEU A 178 -17.96 -23.81 -15.66
C LEU A 178 -17.76 -23.08 -17.00
N PHE A 179 -17.06 -23.68 -17.97
CA PHE A 179 -16.63 -22.99 -19.19
C PHE A 179 -17.36 -23.55 -20.42
N LYS A 180 -18.58 -23.08 -20.66
CA LYS A 180 -19.24 -23.24 -21.98
C LYS A 180 -18.67 -22.21 -22.96
N ASP A 181 -18.60 -22.54 -24.24
CA ASP A 181 -17.92 -21.76 -25.30
C ASP A 181 -18.39 -20.29 -25.43
N ASN A 182 -19.60 -19.98 -24.95
CA ASN A 182 -20.15 -18.62 -24.90
C ASN A 182 -19.99 -18.00 -23.50
N TYR A 183 -18.77 -17.58 -23.15
CA TYR A 183 -18.54 -16.85 -21.90
C TYR A 183 -19.06 -15.41 -21.99
N ASN A 184 -19.81 -14.97 -20.98
CA ASN A 184 -20.39 -13.62 -20.95
C ASN A 184 -19.32 -12.59 -20.53
N LYS A 185 -18.67 -11.99 -21.54
CA LYS A 185 -17.67 -10.91 -21.38
C LYS A 185 -18.14 -9.76 -20.49
N LYS A 186 -19.43 -9.42 -20.54
CA LYS A 186 -20.00 -8.30 -19.76
C LYS A 186 -20.07 -8.65 -18.28
N VAL A 187 -20.58 -9.84 -17.95
CA VAL A 187 -20.64 -10.33 -16.55
C VAL A 187 -19.24 -10.46 -15.97
N TRP A 188 -18.29 -11.02 -16.72
CA TRP A 188 -16.91 -11.15 -16.26
C TRP A 188 -16.25 -9.81 -15.98
N ARG A 189 -16.47 -8.82 -16.86
CA ARG A 189 -15.98 -7.46 -16.62
C ARG A 189 -16.57 -6.85 -15.36
N VAL A 190 -17.88 -7.00 -15.13
CA VAL A 190 -18.54 -6.49 -13.91
C VAL A 190 -17.97 -7.16 -12.66
N LEU A 191 -17.84 -8.49 -12.65
CA LEU A 191 -17.25 -9.24 -11.53
C LEU A 191 -15.80 -8.82 -11.25
N GLN A 192 -15.00 -8.63 -12.30
CA GLN A 192 -13.64 -8.13 -12.17
C GLN A 192 -13.60 -6.76 -11.51
N TRP A 193 -14.48 -5.83 -11.95
CA TRP A 193 -14.54 -4.49 -11.38
C TRP A 193 -14.92 -4.53 -9.90
N PHE A 194 -15.90 -5.34 -9.52
CA PHE A 194 -16.23 -5.54 -8.10
C PHE A 194 -15.07 -6.13 -7.31
N ALA A 195 -14.38 -7.15 -7.84
CA ALA A 195 -13.24 -7.75 -7.17
C ALA A 195 -12.10 -6.73 -6.98
N THR A 196 -11.77 -5.94 -8.01
CA THR A 196 -10.79 -4.86 -7.90
C THR A 196 -11.24 -3.80 -6.90
N GLY A 197 -12.51 -3.39 -6.94
CA GLY A 197 -13.04 -2.39 -6.02
C GLY A 197 -12.96 -2.85 -4.57
N TYR A 198 -13.27 -4.13 -4.30
CA TYR A 198 -13.11 -4.73 -2.99
C TYR A 198 -11.65 -4.73 -2.53
N LEU A 199 -10.72 -5.23 -3.37
CA LEU A 199 -9.29 -5.25 -3.05
C LEU A 199 -8.74 -3.85 -2.77
N TRP A 200 -9.12 -2.87 -3.61
CA TRP A 200 -8.71 -1.49 -3.45
C TRP A 200 -9.28 -0.86 -2.17
N SER A 201 -10.55 -1.13 -1.85
CA SER A 201 -11.17 -0.66 -0.61
C SER A 201 -10.48 -1.26 0.62
N THR A 202 -10.24 -2.57 0.62
CA THR A 202 -9.55 -3.24 1.73
C THR A 202 -8.12 -2.74 1.89
N TRP A 203 -7.41 -2.49 0.79
CA TRP A 203 -6.06 -1.93 0.85
C TRP A 203 -6.10 -0.54 1.47
N LEU A 204 -7.00 0.35 1.02
CA LEU A 204 -7.15 1.69 1.60
C LEU A 204 -7.45 1.61 3.10
N MET A 205 -8.40 0.79 3.53
CA MET A 205 -8.73 0.65 4.96
C MET A 205 -7.55 0.14 5.80
N GLN A 206 -6.71 -0.72 5.23
CA GLN A 206 -5.62 -1.38 5.96
C GLN A 206 -4.33 -0.57 5.97
N ASP A 207 -3.92 -0.02 4.82
CA ASP A 207 -2.66 0.70 4.65
C ASP A 207 -2.75 2.18 4.97
N THR A 208 -3.95 2.74 5.09
CA THR A 208 -4.12 4.12 5.57
C THR A 208 -3.49 4.31 6.95
N ALA A 209 -3.57 3.29 7.83
CA ALA A 209 -2.90 3.33 9.13
C ALA A 209 -1.37 3.53 9.02
N ASN A 210 -0.72 2.99 7.98
CA ASN A 210 0.71 3.18 7.77
C ASN A 210 1.07 4.61 7.36
N ILE A 211 0.10 5.35 6.80
CA ILE A 211 0.26 6.72 6.34
C ILE A 211 -0.15 7.70 7.46
N THR A 212 -1.28 7.45 8.12
CA THR A 212 -1.84 8.31 9.16
C THR A 212 -1.18 8.14 10.51
N VAL A 213 -0.27 7.17 10.70
CA VAL A 213 0.56 7.04 11.92
C VAL A 213 1.37 8.31 12.22
N PHE A 214 1.64 9.13 11.19
CA PHE A 214 2.31 10.43 11.34
C PHE A 214 1.36 11.55 11.77
N LEU A 215 0.05 11.40 11.63
CA LEU A 215 -0.94 12.43 11.96
C LEU A 215 -1.40 12.33 13.42
N PRO A 216 -1.85 13.45 14.02
CA PRO A 216 -2.47 13.43 15.34
C PRO A 216 -3.76 12.62 15.31
N ARG A 217 -4.05 11.92 16.40
CA ARG A 217 -5.23 11.02 16.51
C ARG A 217 -6.51 11.75 16.84
N THR A 218 -6.38 12.91 17.48
CA THR A 218 -7.50 13.76 17.81
C THR A 218 -7.60 14.87 16.79
N ILE A 219 -8.78 14.99 16.18
CA ILE A 219 -9.17 16.20 15.48
C ILE A 219 -9.59 17.14 16.61
N GLU A 220 -8.69 18.01 17.08
CA GLU A 220 -9.08 19.08 17.98
C GLU A 220 -10.11 19.95 17.25
N THR A 221 -11.38 19.82 17.64
CA THR A 221 -12.47 20.73 17.28
C THR A 221 -12.49 21.93 18.19
#